data_AF-C9MKR2-F1
#
_entry.id   AF-C9MKR2-F1
#
_cell.length_a   1.000
_cell.length_b   1.000
_cell.length_c   1.000
_cell.angle_alpha   90.00
_cell.angle_beta   90.00
_cell.angle_gamma   90.00
#
_symmetry.space_group_name_H-M   'P 1'
#
loop_
_entity.id
_entity.type
_entity.pdbx_description
1 polymer ?
#
loop_
_entity_poly.entity_id
_entity_poly.type
_entity_poly.pdbx_seq_one_letter_code
_entity_poly.pdbx_strand_id
1 'polypeptide(L)'
;MRTYKRSTTIGKIKIIEQTDKERLQLEEGFRRGKSHSFRMRCRAILLKSNGLTSKEVGIQTEMTHISVNSWVKRFECEGFKGWLHVSGEVGSR
;
A
#
# COMPACT_ATOMS: atom_id res chain seq x y z
N MET A 1 7.55 17.02 -13.58
CA MET A 1 8.34 16.63 -12.39
C MET A 1 7.60 15.50 -11.68
N ARG A 2 8.19 14.31 -11.52
CA ARG A 2 7.56 13.20 -10.78
C ARG A 2 7.83 13.44 -9.28
N THR A 3 6.83 13.90 -8.54
CA THR A 3 6.92 14.07 -7.09
C THR A 3 6.70 12.73 -6.42
N TYR A 4 7.78 12.07 -6.00
CA TYR A 4 7.69 10.84 -5.22
C TYR A 4 7.43 11.17 -3.76
N LYS A 5 6.61 10.38 -3.07
CA LYS A 5 6.51 10.47 -1.60
C LYS A 5 7.86 10.21 -0.96
N ARG A 6 8.15 10.94 0.12
CA ARG A 6 9.34 10.69 0.94
C ARG A 6 9.27 9.28 1.53
N SER A 7 10.40 8.59 1.50
CA SER A 7 10.57 7.27 2.08
C SER A 7 11.87 7.24 2.86
N THR A 8 11.81 6.82 4.12
CA THR A 8 12.98 6.73 4.98
C THR A 8 13.49 5.30 4.96
N THR A 9 14.81 5.13 4.83
CA THR A 9 15.44 3.80 4.83
C THR A 9 16.12 3.60 6.17
N ILE A 10 15.58 2.74 7.02
CA ILE A 10 16.24 2.31 8.26
C ILE A 10 16.86 0.93 7.95
N GLY A 11 18.17 0.92 7.71
CA GLY A 11 18.90 -0.29 7.28
C GLY A 11 18.49 -0.78 5.88
N LYS A 12 17.97 -2.01 5.77
CA LYS A 12 17.43 -2.59 4.51
C LYS A 12 15.92 -2.41 4.35
N ILE A 13 15.28 -1.69 5.28
CA ILE A 13 13.82 -1.54 5.34
C ILE A 13 13.44 -0.17 4.76
N LYS A 14 12.72 -0.20 3.64
CA LYS A 14 12.07 0.99 3.09
C LYS A 14 10.74 1.22 3.80
N ILE A 15 10.65 2.33 4.54
CA ILE A 15 9.44 2.81 5.22
C ILE A 15 8.81 3.89 4.36
N ILE A 16 7.51 3.77 4.11
CA ILE A 16 6.76 4.71 3.28
C ILE A 16 6.09 5.71 4.22
N GLU A 17 6.31 7.01 3.99
CA GLU A 17 5.57 8.04 4.69
C GLU A 17 4.17 8.17 4.09
N GLN A 18 3.18 8.20 4.98
CA GLN A 18 1.77 8.35 4.63
C GLN A 18 1.22 9.51 5.45
N THR A 19 0.32 10.29 4.86
CA THR A 19 -0.44 11.25 5.65
C THR A 19 -1.47 10.53 6.51
N ASP A 20 -1.88 11.11 7.64
CA ASP A 20 -2.90 10.53 8.52
C ASP A 20 -4.20 10.22 7.76
N LYS A 21 -4.54 11.08 6.80
CA LYS A 21 -5.68 10.87 5.90
C LYS A 21 -5.55 9.60 5.07
N GLU A 22 -4.39 9.35 4.46
CA GLU A 22 -4.16 8.16 3.65
C GLU A 22 -4.11 6.90 4.49
N ARG A 23 -3.52 6.99 5.68
CA ARG A 23 -3.54 5.90 6.65
C ARG A 23 -4.97 5.53 7.02
N LEU A 24 -5.81 6.53 7.36
CA LEU A 24 -7.22 6.32 7.68
C LEU A 24 -7.97 5.67 6.51
N GLN A 25 -7.74 6.16 5.28
CA GLN A 25 -8.36 5.59 4.07
C GLN A 25 -7.94 4.14 3.82
N LEU A 26 -6.68 3.77 4.09
CA LEU A 26 -6.20 2.39 3.98
C LEU A 26 -6.78 1.50 5.09
N GLU A 27 -6.90 2.01 6.31
CA GLU A 27 -7.55 1.29 7.42
C GLU A 27 -9.04 1.05 7.13
N GLU A 28 -9.75 2.06 6.62
CA GLU A 28 -11.13 1.92 6.16
C GLU A 28 -11.24 0.95 4.99
N GLY A 29 -10.36 1.04 3.99
CA GLY A 29 -10.32 0.13 2.86
C GLY A 29 -10.00 -1.32 3.27
N PHE A 30 -9.15 -1.51 4.27
CA PHE A 30 -8.89 -2.82 4.85
C PHE A 30 -10.11 -3.38 5.58
N ARG A 31 -10.85 -2.55 6.33
CA ARG A 31 -12.01 -2.97 7.11
C ARG A 31 -13.27 -3.16 6.28
N ARG A 32 -13.51 -2.30 5.30
CA ARG A 32 -14.76 -2.18 4.52
C ARG A 32 -14.62 -2.55 3.04
N GLY A 33 -13.40 -2.85 2.60
CA GLY A 33 -13.11 -3.19 1.20
C GLY A 33 -13.93 -4.39 0.72
N LYS A 34 -14.51 -4.26 -0.48
CA LYS A 34 -15.40 -5.27 -1.08
C LYS A 34 -14.61 -6.52 -1.44
N SER A 35 -13.44 -6.36 -2.04
CA SER A 35 -12.61 -7.49 -2.48
C SER A 35 -11.58 -7.90 -1.44
N HIS A 36 -11.42 -9.21 -1.22
CA HIS A 36 -10.33 -9.75 -0.38
C HIS A 36 -8.97 -9.26 -0.86
N SER A 37 -8.74 -9.29 -2.18
CA SER A 37 -7.51 -8.82 -2.80
C SER A 37 -7.25 -7.34 -2.51
N PHE A 38 -8.29 -6.50 -2.49
CA PHE A 38 -8.14 -5.10 -2.12
C PHE A 38 -7.79 -4.93 -0.64
N ARG A 39 -8.50 -5.63 0.26
CA ARG A 39 -8.20 -5.59 1.69
C ARG A 39 -6.75 -6.00 1.97
N MET A 40 -6.27 -7.08 1.35
CA MET A 40 -4.88 -7.51 1.52
C MET A 40 -3.86 -6.50 0.96
N ARG A 41 -4.18 -5.82 -0.15
CA ARG A 41 -3.35 -4.73 -0.67
C ARG A 41 -3.31 -3.53 0.28
N CYS A 42 -4.44 -3.13 0.88
CA CYS A 42 -4.47 -2.07 1.91
C CYS A 42 -3.58 -2.45 3.10
N ARG A 43 -3.73 -3.70 3.56
CA ARG A 43 -2.90 -4.25 4.64
C ARG A 43 -1.41 -4.23 4.29
N ALA A 44 -1.05 -4.57 3.05
CA ALA A 44 0.35 -4.54 2.61
C ALA A 44 0.98 -3.15 2.74
N ILE A 45 0.27 -2.09 2.32
CA ILE A 45 0.76 -0.71 2.41
C ILE A 45 0.87 -0.26 3.87
N LEU A 46 -0.13 -0.58 4.70
CA LEU A 46 -0.10 -0.29 6.15
C LEU A 46 1.10 -0.95 6.84
N LEU A 47 1.36 -2.23 6.57
CA LEU A 47 2.49 -2.96 7.14
C LEU A 47 3.84 -2.39 6.67
N LYS A 48 3.94 -1.95 5.42
CA LYS A 48 5.15 -1.27 4.90
C LYS A 48 5.41 0.07 5.58
N SER A 49 4.36 0.79 5.96
CA SER A 49 4.48 2.03 6.74
C SER A 49 4.85 1.76 8.20
N ASN A 50 4.45 0.62 8.76
CA ASN A 50 4.89 0.15 10.08
C ASN A 50 6.35 -0.36 10.10
N GLY A 51 7.08 -0.30 8.98
CA GLY A 51 8.48 -0.70 8.92
C GLY A 51 8.72 -2.20 8.74
N LEU A 52 7.75 -2.95 8.20
CA LEU A 52 7.99 -4.35 7.85
C LEU A 52 8.73 -4.51 6.51
N THR A 53 9.49 -5.59 6.38
CA THR A 53 10.13 -5.95 5.10
C THR A 53 9.10 -6.48 4.11
N SER A 54 9.35 -6.30 2.81
CA SER A 54 8.42 -6.78 1.77
C SER A 54 8.25 -8.32 1.78
N LYS A 55 9.20 -9.06 2.36
CA LYS A 55 9.08 -10.51 2.58
C LYS A 55 8.08 -10.83 3.68
N GLU A 56 8.21 -10.20 4.85
CA GLU A 56 7.27 -10.38 5.97
C GLU A 56 5.85 -9.96 5.59
N VAL A 57 5.73 -8.82 4.88
CA VAL A 57 4.45 -8.37 4.35
C VAL A 57 3.87 -9.39 3.39
N GLY A 58 4.68 -9.90 2.45
CA GLY A 58 4.25 -10.93 1.51
C GLY A 58 3.70 -12.18 2.20
N ILE A 59 4.36 -12.65 3.27
CA ILE A 59 3.89 -13.78 4.08
C ILE A 59 2.53 -13.47 4.73
N GLN A 60 2.37 -12.29 5.35
CA GLN A 60 1.13 -11.93 6.04
C GLN A 60 -0.07 -11.68 5.10
N THR A 61 0.19 -11.28 3.86
CA THR A 61 -0.86 -10.99 2.87
C THR A 61 -1.03 -12.08 1.84
N GLU A 62 -0.29 -13.20 1.96
CA GLU A 62 -0.22 -14.28 0.97
C GLU A 62 0.13 -13.77 -0.45
N MET A 63 0.99 -12.75 -0.51
CA MET A 63 1.45 -12.13 -1.75
C MET A 63 2.94 -12.35 -1.93
N THR A 64 3.41 -12.34 -3.17
CA THR A 64 4.85 -12.31 -3.41
C THR A 64 5.44 -10.96 -3.01
N HIS A 65 6.67 -10.97 -2.49
CA HIS A 65 7.41 -9.74 -2.18
C HIS A 65 7.55 -8.81 -3.41
N ILE A 66 7.53 -9.36 -4.63
CA ILE A 66 7.53 -8.63 -5.90
C ILE A 66 6.22 -7.84 -6.04
N SER A 67 5.07 -8.48 -5.84
CA SER A 67 3.77 -7.82 -5.89
C SER A 67 3.68 -6.71 -4.85
N VAL A 68 4.13 -6.97 -3.61
CA VAL A 68 4.19 -5.95 -2.54
C VAL A 68 5.01 -4.74 -2.99
N ASN A 69 6.22 -4.95 -3.52
CA ASN A 69 7.08 -3.87 -4.00
C ASN A 69 6.43 -3.06 -5.14
N SER A 70 5.75 -3.72 -6.07
CA SER A 70 5.03 -3.03 -7.15
C SER A 70 3.90 -2.15 -6.62
N TRP A 71 3.12 -2.62 -5.65
CA TRP A 71 2.06 -1.82 -5.02
C TRP A 71 2.60 -0.63 -4.25
N VAL A 72 3.69 -0.83 -3.50
CA VAL A 72 4.39 0.25 -2.78
C VAL A 72 4.87 1.33 -3.74
N LYS A 73 5.60 0.95 -4.78
CA LYS A 73 6.09 1.90 -5.80
C LYS A 73 4.94 2.67 -6.44
N ARG A 74 3.83 1.99 -6.73
CA ARG A 74 2.67 2.62 -7.34
C ARG A 74 1.99 3.61 -6.40
N PHE A 75 1.85 3.25 -5.13
CA PHE A 75 1.33 4.15 -4.10
C PHE A 75 2.24 5.37 -3.88
N GLU A 76 3.56 5.22 -3.97
CA GLU A 76 4.52 6.33 -3.90
C GLU A 76 4.43 7.27 -5.12
N CYS A 77 4.13 6.74 -6.31
CA CYS A 77 4.02 7.50 -7.56
C CYS A 77 2.65 8.17 -7.73
N GLU A 78 1.56 7.47 -7.44
CA GLU A 78 0.19 7.88 -7.78
C GLU A 78 -0.63 8.32 -6.55
N GLY A 79 -0.13 8.08 -5.34
CA GLY A 79 -0.86 8.28 -4.10
C GLY A 79 -2.04 7.31 -3.92
N PHE A 80 -2.85 7.52 -2.88
CA PHE A 80 -4.00 6.65 -2.59
C PHE A 80 -5.04 6.64 -3.72
N LYS A 81 -5.28 7.79 -4.37
CA LYS A 81 -6.32 7.94 -5.40
C LYS A 81 -6.04 7.11 -6.66
N GLY A 82 -4.82 7.16 -7.20
CA GLY A 82 -4.46 6.34 -8.36
C GLY A 82 -4.35 4.86 -8.03
N TRP A 83 -3.80 4.56 -6.84
CA TRP A 83 -3.70 3.19 -6.33
C TRP A 83 -5.08 2.51 -6.13
N LEU A 84 -6.07 3.26 -5.64
CA LEU A 84 -7.45 2.79 -5.46
C LEU A 84 -8.12 2.45 -6.80
N HIS A 85 -7.94 3.31 -7.81
CA HIS A 85 -8.55 3.13 -9.14
C HIS A 85 -8.13 1.80 -9.79
N VAL A 86 -6.83 1.47 -9.69
CA VAL A 86 -6.24 0.24 -10.22
C VAL A 86 -6.67 -0.99 -9.42
N SER A 87 -7.06 -0.81 -8.16
CA SER A 87 -7.44 -1.92 -7.30
C SER A 87 -8.87 -2.40 -7.50
N GLY A 88 -9.65 -1.75 -8.38
CA GLY A 88 -10.97 -2.23 -8.78
C GLY A 88 -12.08 -2.02 -7.75
N GLU A 89 -11.84 -1.23 -6.69
CA GLU A 89 -12.88 -0.88 -5.71
C GLU A 89 -13.84 0.20 -6.22
N VAL A 90 -13.40 1.01 -7.17
CA VAL A 90 -14.28 1.96 -7.86
C VAL A 90 -14.97 1.19 -8.98
N GLY A 91 -16.07 0.53 -8.64
CA GLY A 91 -17.00 -0.01 -9.61
C GLY A 91 -17.63 1.14 -10.41
N SER A 92 -17.42 1.08 -11.73
CA SER A 92 -18.18 1.70 -12.81
C SER A 92 -19.15 2.83 -12.46
N ARG A 93 -18.78 4.06 -12.85
CA ARG A 93 -19.56 4.92 -13.75
C ARG A 93 -18.67 6.04 -14.28
#